data_AF-A0AA47MEE5-F1
#
_entry.id   AF-A0AA47MEE5-F1
#
_cell.length_a   1.000
_cell.length_b   1.000
_cell.length_c   1.000
_cell.angle_alpha   90.00
_cell.angle_beta   90.00
_cell.angle_gamma   90.00
#
_symmetry.space_group_name_H-M   'P 1'
#
loop_
_entity.id
_entity.type
_entity.pdbx_description
1 polymer ?
#
loop_
_entity_poly.entity_id
_entity_poly.type
_entity_poly.pdbx_seq_one_letter_code
_entity_poly.pdbx_strand_id
1 'polypeptide(L)'
;MAGIMRGALARLGLDAPQTDPGQTSAFFRRNPAPATFTVPPSQEYVKELHACWRDSRALSHSTTDARTLAAMQDAAQVGLGRMPPVEPAIASLILAPDEALRPDARCPRPQCRVTDDLLTKAYDSAARMGRIGNSLSHLLLGLSTSLQQAQVEPALQSLSDASLQAFALMARELGRTMSTLVQTRRQVWLAQSPLTETCRKVLRAVPVEPGELFGAAALEALERAARARQTRQELSGLHRSMSAPSRPRGPVATPQRRAQPDYPGGLRKAADPVRCPVAIVLEFLQSLLDSGRSHSTLRVYVAAISSRHEGVDGATVGCHRLVSLFLRGALRLRPPRTLRAPAWDLPLVLEAMSLPPFEPLTQVGLKWLSMKVAFLLAITSAKRVGELQALSVAETCLRWNPDGSGVVLWPNVAFLPKVLSRTHLNQPIRLARFDSPSEEGRSELLCPVRALRAYIAATAGIRQSEQLFVCHGGPNRGCALSKQRLSHWVVDAITHAYGASGRPPPSGVRCHSTRSVATSWAALRGVPLEAICAAASWATPGTFTRFYRINVADHCPMAAVLRPSSADSKE
;
A
#
# COMPACT_ATOMS: atom_id res chain seq x y z
N MET A 1 36.10 -29.64 0.16
CA MET A 1 34.68 -29.95 -0.15
C MET A 1 34.44 -30.45 -1.57
N ALA A 2 34.65 -29.69 -2.64
CA ALA A 2 34.35 -30.17 -4.01
C ALA A 2 35.09 -31.46 -4.41
N GLY A 3 36.36 -31.61 -4.04
CA GLY A 3 37.12 -32.85 -4.26
C GLY A 3 36.58 -34.05 -3.46
N ILE A 4 36.15 -33.82 -2.22
CA ILE A 4 35.55 -34.86 -1.36
C ILE A 4 34.21 -35.32 -1.95
N MET A 5 33.38 -34.38 -2.41
CA MET A 5 32.11 -34.70 -3.07
C MET A 5 32.30 -35.44 -4.40
N ARG A 6 33.30 -35.08 -5.20
CA ARG A 6 33.65 -35.84 -6.42
C ARG A 6 34.05 -37.28 -6.07
N GLY A 7 34.92 -37.47 -5.08
CA GLY A 7 35.30 -38.81 -4.61
C GLY A 7 34.11 -39.62 -4.06
N ALA A 8 33.16 -38.97 -3.39
CA ALA A 8 31.93 -39.62 -2.92
C ALA A 8 31.01 -40.04 -4.08
N LEU A 9 30.82 -39.18 -5.08
CA LEU A 9 30.01 -39.47 -6.27
C LEU A 9 30.63 -40.60 -7.12
N ALA A 10 31.95 -40.61 -7.28
CA ALA A 10 32.68 -41.67 -7.97
C ALA A 10 32.43 -43.04 -7.32
N ARG A 11 32.47 -43.12 -5.98
CA ARG A 11 32.16 -44.34 -5.21
C ARG A 11 30.73 -44.84 -5.41
N LEU A 12 29.80 -43.94 -5.77
CA LEU A 12 28.40 -44.26 -6.06
C LEU A 12 28.15 -44.51 -7.57
N GLY A 13 29.19 -44.43 -8.41
CA GLY A 13 29.05 -44.55 -9.87
C GLY A 13 28.32 -43.36 -10.52
N LEU A 14 28.33 -42.18 -9.88
CA LEU A 14 27.59 -40.98 -10.30
C LEU A 14 28.50 -39.86 -10.86
N ASP A 15 29.64 -40.22 -11.45
CA ASP A 15 30.59 -39.25 -11.98
C ASP A 15 29.98 -38.41 -13.12
N ALA A 16 30.04 -37.08 -12.96
CA ALA A 16 29.66 -36.14 -14.01
C ALA A 16 30.76 -36.12 -15.09
N PRO A 17 30.42 -36.12 -16.39
CA PRO A 17 31.42 -35.97 -17.44
C PRO A 17 32.16 -34.65 -17.26
N GLN A 18 33.49 -34.70 -17.15
CA GLN A 18 34.29 -33.49 -17.22
C GLN A 18 34.10 -32.90 -18.61
N THR A 19 33.48 -31.72 -18.69
CA THR A 19 33.57 -30.91 -19.89
C THR A 19 34.99 -30.37 -19.90
N ASP A 20 35.87 -31.02 -20.67
CA ASP A 20 37.18 -30.47 -20.99
C ASP A 20 36.96 -29.04 -21.51
N PRO A 21 37.64 -28.02 -20.95
CA PRO A 21 37.64 -26.72 -21.57
C PRO A 21 38.35 -26.87 -22.90
N GLY A 22 37.59 -27.01 -23.99
CA GLY A 22 38.12 -27.14 -25.33
C GLY A 22 39.20 -26.09 -25.59
N GLN A 23 40.34 -26.51 -26.16
CA GLN A 23 41.50 -25.66 -26.42
C GLN A 23 41.06 -24.32 -27.01
N THR A 24 41.19 -23.24 -26.23
CA THR A 24 41.01 -21.89 -26.74
C THR A 24 42.19 -21.56 -27.64
N SER A 25 41.88 -21.19 -28.90
CA SER A 25 42.84 -20.63 -29.87
C SER A 25 43.83 -19.67 -29.21
N ALA A 26 45.11 -19.73 -29.61
CA ALA A 26 46.19 -18.87 -29.11
C ALA A 26 45.90 -17.35 -29.22
N PHE A 27 44.91 -16.96 -30.05
CA PHE A 27 44.46 -15.57 -30.23
C PHE A 27 43.45 -15.11 -29.17
N PHE A 28 42.79 -16.01 -28.44
CA PHE A 28 41.75 -15.67 -27.45
C PHE A 28 42.18 -16.10 -26.04
N ARG A 29 42.95 -15.23 -25.35
CA ARG A 29 43.33 -15.41 -23.93
C ARG A 29 42.20 -15.11 -22.95
N ARG A 30 40.99 -15.61 -23.18
CA ARG A 30 39.93 -15.59 -22.16
C ARG A 30 39.98 -16.93 -21.44
N ASN A 31 40.44 -16.94 -20.19
CA ASN A 31 40.27 -18.11 -19.33
C ASN A 31 38.78 -18.49 -19.33
N PRO A 32 38.42 -19.73 -19.73
CA PRO A 32 37.06 -20.19 -19.55
C PRO A 32 36.72 -20.06 -18.06
N ALA A 33 35.54 -19.50 -17.76
CA ALA A 33 35.06 -19.45 -16.39
C ALA A 33 35.08 -20.90 -15.84
N PRO A 34 35.60 -21.13 -14.61
CA PRO A 34 35.70 -22.48 -14.08
C PRO A 34 34.31 -23.13 -14.12
N ALA A 35 34.22 -24.31 -14.74
CA ALA A 35 32.96 -25.05 -14.84
C ALA A 35 32.32 -25.15 -13.45
N THR A 36 31.06 -24.72 -13.34
CA THR A 36 30.31 -24.72 -12.08
C THR A 36 30.19 -26.16 -11.58
N PHE A 37 30.71 -26.42 -10.38
CA PHE A 37 30.57 -27.73 -9.72
C PHE A 37 29.10 -28.01 -9.43
N THR A 38 28.56 -29.08 -9.99
CA THR A 38 27.18 -29.54 -9.79
C THR A 38 27.16 -30.94 -9.20
N VAL A 39 26.14 -31.22 -8.38
CA VAL A 39 25.89 -32.54 -7.79
C VAL A 39 24.58 -33.07 -8.40
N PRO A 40 24.56 -34.28 -9.00
CA PRO A 40 23.34 -34.85 -9.56
C PRO A 40 22.29 -35.11 -8.46
N PRO A 41 20.99 -35.09 -8.79
CA PRO A 41 19.95 -35.36 -7.81
C PRO A 41 20.05 -36.81 -7.30
N SER A 42 20.04 -36.98 -5.97
CA SER A 42 19.85 -38.30 -5.37
C SER A 42 18.40 -38.75 -5.59
N GLN A 43 18.20 -39.85 -6.31
CA GLN A 43 16.86 -40.32 -6.69
C GLN A 43 16.02 -40.70 -5.47
N GLU A 44 16.60 -41.40 -4.50
CA GLU A 44 15.88 -41.77 -3.27
C GLU A 44 15.52 -40.54 -2.43
N TYR A 45 16.41 -39.54 -2.34
CA TYR A 45 16.11 -38.28 -1.67
C TYR A 45 14.95 -37.53 -2.36
N VAL A 46 15.01 -37.40 -3.69
CA VAL A 46 13.99 -36.68 -4.47
C VAL A 46 12.64 -37.40 -4.41
N LYS A 47 12.65 -38.74 -4.40
CA LYS A 47 11.43 -39.57 -4.27
C LYS A 47 10.72 -39.30 -2.94
N GLU A 48 11.44 -39.33 -1.82
CA GLU A 48 10.87 -39.01 -0.50
C GLU A 48 10.38 -37.55 -0.42
N LEU A 49 11.15 -36.61 -0.96
CA LEU A 49 10.76 -35.20 -1.01
C LEU A 49 9.46 -34.99 -1.81
N HIS A 50 9.36 -35.58 -3.00
CA HIS A 50 8.20 -35.44 -3.87
C HIS A 50 6.96 -36.16 -3.36
N ALA A 51 7.11 -37.25 -2.59
CA ALA A 51 5.98 -37.91 -1.93
C ALA A 51 5.20 -36.91 -1.03
N CYS A 52 5.92 -36.06 -0.30
CA CYS A 52 5.34 -35.04 0.57
C CYS A 52 4.78 -33.82 -0.17
N TRP A 53 5.24 -33.53 -1.40
CA TRP A 53 4.69 -32.44 -2.23
C TRP A 53 3.37 -32.79 -2.89
N ARG A 54 3.19 -34.06 -3.31
CA ARG A 54 1.95 -34.52 -3.93
C ARG A 54 0.79 -34.54 -2.95
N ASP A 55 1.06 -34.91 -1.70
CA ASP A 55 0.12 -34.80 -0.60
C ASP A 55 0.84 -34.40 0.70
N SER A 56 0.60 -33.17 1.16
CA SER A 56 1.15 -32.64 2.42
C SER A 56 0.71 -33.38 3.69
N ARG A 57 -0.29 -34.28 3.58
CA ARG A 57 -0.74 -35.14 4.67
C ARG A 57 -0.24 -36.57 4.52
N ALA A 58 0.33 -36.95 3.37
CA ALA A 58 0.97 -38.24 3.22
C ALA A 58 2.09 -38.36 4.27
N LEU A 59 2.21 -39.54 4.88
CA LEU A 59 3.22 -39.84 5.92
C LEU A 59 3.11 -38.95 7.18
N SER A 60 1.97 -38.27 7.39
CA SER A 60 1.74 -37.47 8.60
C SER A 60 1.63 -38.30 9.89
N HIS A 61 1.32 -39.59 9.76
CA HIS A 61 1.41 -40.56 10.85
C HIS A 61 2.86 -41.01 11.01
N SER A 62 3.48 -40.58 12.10
CA SER A 62 4.87 -40.93 12.42
C SER A 62 4.99 -42.41 12.75
N THR A 63 5.89 -43.11 12.06
CA THR A 63 6.32 -44.46 12.45
C THR A 63 6.92 -44.44 13.86
N THR A 64 7.03 -45.62 14.49
CA THR A 64 7.67 -45.74 15.81
C THR A 64 9.11 -45.20 15.76
N ASP A 65 9.88 -45.53 14.73
CA ASP A 65 11.25 -45.06 14.57
C ASP A 65 11.33 -43.54 14.38
N ALA A 66 10.43 -42.95 13.58
CA ALA A 66 10.37 -41.51 13.42
C ALA A 66 10.00 -40.78 14.73
N ARG A 67 9.19 -41.40 15.60
CA ARG A 67 8.91 -40.86 16.94
C ARG A 67 10.13 -40.94 17.84
N THR A 68 10.84 -42.06 17.82
CA THR A 68 12.10 -42.25 18.58
C THR A 68 13.15 -41.24 18.15
N LEU A 69 13.38 -41.09 16.84
CA LEU A 69 14.35 -40.12 16.30
C LEU A 69 13.95 -38.67 16.58
N ALA A 70 12.66 -38.36 16.67
CA ALA A 70 12.19 -37.02 17.01
C ALA A 70 12.03 -36.78 18.52
N ALA A 71 12.38 -37.76 19.38
CA ALA A 71 12.32 -37.61 20.82
C ALA A 71 13.46 -36.70 21.28
N MET A 72 13.11 -35.64 22.00
CA MET A 72 14.07 -34.65 22.50
C MET A 72 13.56 -34.07 23.82
N GLN A 73 14.41 -34.10 24.84
CA GLN A 73 14.14 -33.44 26.12
C GLN A 73 14.12 -31.93 25.93
N ASP A 74 13.20 -31.25 26.63
CA ASP A 74 13.08 -29.78 26.65
C ASP A 74 12.98 -29.10 25.27
N ALA A 75 12.47 -29.82 24.26
CA ALA A 75 12.41 -29.32 22.89
C ALA A 75 11.71 -27.94 22.76
N ALA A 76 10.70 -27.67 23.59
CA ALA A 76 10.02 -26.38 23.60
C ALA A 76 10.92 -25.22 24.05
N GLN A 77 11.80 -25.44 25.03
CA GLN A 77 12.70 -24.40 25.59
C GLN A 77 13.73 -23.94 24.56
N VAL A 78 14.11 -24.81 23.64
CA VAL A 78 15.05 -24.50 22.54
C VAL A 78 14.35 -24.18 21.23
N GLY A 79 13.04 -23.91 21.25
CA GLY A 79 12.27 -23.49 20.07
C GLY A 79 12.04 -24.61 19.05
N LEU A 80 12.24 -25.87 19.44
CA LEU A 80 11.94 -27.07 18.66
C LEU A 80 10.66 -27.76 19.14
N GLY A 81 9.76 -27.03 19.82
CA GLY A 81 8.46 -27.51 20.28
C GLY A 81 7.39 -27.44 19.18
N ARG A 82 6.32 -26.71 19.45
CA ARG A 82 5.33 -26.25 18.46
C ARG A 82 5.49 -24.77 18.23
N MET A 83 4.86 -24.24 17.19
CA MET A 83 4.80 -22.81 16.94
C MET A 83 4.31 -22.08 18.21
N PRO A 84 5.09 -21.10 18.73
CA PRO A 84 4.71 -20.34 19.91
C PRO A 84 3.32 -19.70 19.77
N PRO A 85 2.48 -19.74 20.81
CA PRO A 85 1.22 -19.00 20.80
C PRO A 85 1.50 -17.50 20.76
N VAL A 86 0.52 -16.72 20.29
CA VAL A 86 0.60 -15.27 20.39
C VAL A 86 0.45 -14.84 21.85
N GLU A 87 1.28 -13.90 22.30
CA GLU A 87 1.21 -13.40 23.67
C GLU A 87 -0.14 -12.68 23.90
N PRO A 88 -0.81 -12.92 25.04
CA PRO A 88 -2.13 -12.33 25.32
C PRO A 88 -2.19 -10.81 25.18
N ALA A 89 -1.12 -10.10 25.55
CA ALA A 89 -1.03 -8.65 25.41
C ALA A 89 -1.01 -8.17 23.95
N ILE A 90 -0.49 -8.99 23.03
CA ILE A 90 -0.55 -8.72 21.58
C ILE A 90 -1.93 -9.11 21.05
N ALA A 91 -2.44 -10.26 21.47
CA ALA A 91 -3.75 -10.76 21.08
C ALA A 91 -4.87 -9.78 21.48
N SER A 92 -4.81 -9.18 22.67
CA SER A 92 -5.79 -8.23 23.20
C SER A 92 -5.84 -6.90 22.43
N LEU A 93 -4.84 -6.61 21.59
CA LEU A 93 -4.90 -5.47 20.68
C LEU A 93 -5.87 -5.71 19.51
N ILE A 94 -6.22 -6.97 19.26
CA ILE A 94 -6.92 -7.43 18.05
C ILE A 94 -8.24 -8.13 18.41
N LEU A 95 -8.21 -8.97 19.44
CA LEU A 95 -9.30 -9.82 19.92
C LEU A 95 -9.95 -9.23 21.17
N ALA A 96 -11.16 -9.72 21.49
CA ALA A 96 -11.79 -9.41 22.77
C ALA A 96 -10.96 -10.03 23.92
N PRO A 97 -11.00 -9.47 25.15
CA PRO A 97 -10.16 -9.93 26.26
C PRO A 97 -10.29 -11.43 26.59
N ASP A 98 -11.51 -11.95 26.53
CA ASP A 98 -11.83 -13.37 26.72
C ASP A 98 -11.25 -14.26 25.60
N GLU A 99 -11.30 -13.80 24.35
CA GLU A 99 -10.70 -14.51 23.21
C GLU A 99 -9.17 -14.43 23.21
N ALA A 100 -8.59 -13.32 23.66
CA ALA A 100 -7.15 -13.07 23.72
C ALA A 100 -6.43 -13.92 24.78
N LEU A 101 -7.14 -14.32 25.84
CA LEU A 101 -6.60 -15.18 26.90
C LEU A 101 -6.66 -16.68 26.55
N ARG A 102 -7.29 -17.04 25.42
CA ARG A 102 -7.37 -18.45 25.00
C ARG A 102 -5.98 -18.95 24.58
N PRO A 103 -5.58 -20.17 25.00
CA PRO A 103 -4.33 -20.80 24.54
C PRO A 103 -4.25 -20.96 23.01
N ASP A 104 -5.41 -21.07 22.36
CA ASP A 104 -5.57 -21.25 20.92
C ASP A 104 -6.09 -19.99 20.20
N ALA A 105 -5.75 -18.81 20.72
CA ALA A 105 -6.16 -17.53 20.11
C ALA A 105 -5.92 -17.52 18.59
N ARG A 106 -6.99 -17.29 17.82
CA ARG A 106 -6.96 -17.31 16.36
C ARG A 106 -7.15 -15.93 15.78
N CYS A 107 -6.55 -15.70 14.62
CA CYS A 107 -6.82 -14.48 13.85
C CYS A 107 -8.34 -14.31 13.62
N PRO A 108 -8.91 -13.11 13.85
CA PRO A 108 -10.34 -12.86 13.68
C PRO A 108 -10.74 -12.81 12.20
N ARG A 109 -9.81 -12.43 11.30
CA ARG A 109 -10.06 -12.41 9.86
C ARG A 109 -9.88 -13.80 9.24
N PRO A 110 -10.88 -14.33 8.51
CA PRO A 110 -10.80 -15.68 7.94
C PRO A 110 -9.57 -15.92 7.06
N GLN A 111 -9.22 -14.98 6.19
CA GLN A 111 -8.06 -15.15 5.30
C GLN A 111 -6.74 -15.16 6.08
N CYS A 112 -6.60 -14.29 7.09
CA CYS A 112 -5.42 -14.27 7.95
C CYS A 112 -5.31 -15.54 8.80
N ARG A 113 -6.46 -16.10 9.23
CA ARG A 113 -6.52 -17.36 9.96
C ARG A 113 -6.00 -18.54 9.13
N VAL A 114 -6.40 -18.63 7.86
CA VAL A 114 -5.88 -19.65 6.95
C VAL A 114 -4.36 -19.55 6.81
N THR A 115 -3.83 -18.34 6.64
CA THR A 115 -2.37 -18.12 6.60
C THR A 115 -1.69 -18.50 7.91
N ASP A 116 -2.25 -18.09 9.06
CA ASP A 116 -1.71 -18.39 10.39
C ASP A 116 -1.66 -19.91 10.66
N ASP A 117 -2.72 -20.63 10.27
CA ASP A 117 -2.80 -22.09 10.40
C ASP A 117 -1.74 -22.79 9.53
N LEU A 118 -1.49 -22.30 8.30
CA LEU A 118 -0.44 -22.83 7.42
C LEU A 118 0.96 -22.56 7.96
N LEU A 119 1.22 -21.36 8.49
CA LEU A 119 2.49 -21.01 9.11
C LEU A 119 2.77 -21.86 10.35
N THR A 120 1.75 -22.12 11.17
CA THR A 120 1.82 -23.00 12.33
C THR A 120 2.21 -24.42 11.92
N LYS A 121 1.54 -24.98 10.91
CA LYS A 121 1.87 -26.32 10.37
C LYS A 121 3.29 -26.39 9.81
N ALA A 122 3.72 -25.38 9.06
CA ALA A 122 5.06 -25.32 8.50
C ALA A 122 6.13 -25.30 9.59
N TYR A 123 5.93 -24.51 10.64
CA TYR A 123 6.85 -24.44 11.78
C TYR A 123 6.86 -25.75 12.57
N ASP A 124 5.70 -26.35 12.85
CA ASP A 124 5.62 -27.62 13.57
C ASP A 124 6.34 -28.75 12.81
N SER A 125 6.27 -28.74 11.47
CA SER A 125 7.03 -29.66 10.62
C SER A 125 8.54 -29.39 10.70
N ALA A 126 8.95 -28.12 10.62
CA ALA A 126 10.35 -27.72 10.73
C ALA A 126 10.93 -28.04 12.13
N ALA A 127 10.16 -27.82 13.20
CA ALA A 127 10.54 -28.16 14.57
C ALA A 127 10.73 -29.67 14.74
N ARG A 128 9.85 -30.49 14.14
CA ARG A 128 10.03 -31.95 14.10
C ARG A 128 11.30 -32.34 13.33
N MET A 129 11.56 -31.72 12.19
CA MET A 129 12.80 -31.94 11.44
C MET A 129 14.03 -31.55 12.27
N GLY A 130 13.94 -30.48 13.07
CA GLY A 130 15.00 -30.09 14.01
C GLY A 130 15.27 -31.13 15.09
N ARG A 131 14.22 -31.73 15.67
CA ARG A 131 14.37 -32.83 16.66
C ARG A 131 14.98 -34.09 16.04
N ILE A 132 14.56 -34.46 14.83
CA ILE A 132 15.20 -35.56 14.08
C ILE A 132 16.67 -35.22 13.79
N GLY A 133 16.94 -33.97 13.40
CA GLY A 133 18.28 -33.43 13.22
C GLY A 133 19.13 -33.54 14.49
N ASN A 134 18.56 -33.26 15.67
CA ASN A 134 19.26 -33.44 16.95
C ASN A 134 19.76 -34.88 17.12
N SER A 135 18.88 -35.87 16.93
CA SER A 135 19.27 -37.28 16.99
C SER A 135 20.31 -37.64 15.93
N LEU A 136 20.13 -37.16 14.68
CA LEU A 136 21.10 -37.37 13.61
C LEU A 136 22.48 -36.76 13.93
N SER A 137 22.51 -35.61 14.60
CA SER A 137 23.75 -34.97 15.05
C SER A 137 24.52 -35.85 16.03
N HIS A 138 23.83 -36.47 16.99
CA HIS A 138 24.45 -37.38 17.94
C HIS A 138 24.97 -38.65 17.24
N LEU A 139 24.21 -39.17 16.28
CA LEU A 139 24.64 -40.32 15.47
C LEU A 139 25.88 -39.99 14.63
N LEU A 140 25.92 -38.85 13.96
CA LEU A 140 27.06 -38.42 13.15
C LEU A 140 28.31 -38.14 14.00
N LEU A 141 28.15 -37.51 15.17
CA LEU A 141 29.25 -37.26 16.10
C LEU A 141 29.78 -38.55 16.74
N GLY A 142 28.89 -39.47 17.11
CA GLY A 142 29.25 -40.80 17.60
C GLY A 142 30.00 -41.63 16.55
N LEU A 143 29.52 -41.59 15.30
CA LEU A 143 30.19 -42.23 14.17
C LEU A 143 31.58 -41.62 13.93
N SER A 144 31.69 -40.30 13.88
CA SER A 144 32.97 -39.59 13.69
C SER A 144 33.98 -39.96 14.80
N THR A 145 33.54 -39.97 16.05
CA THR A 145 34.37 -40.37 17.20
C THR A 145 34.84 -41.82 17.08
N SER A 146 33.95 -42.73 16.67
CA SER A 146 34.28 -44.15 16.48
C SER A 146 35.30 -44.35 15.36
N LEU A 147 35.17 -43.62 14.25
CA LEU A 147 36.14 -43.65 13.14
C LEU A 147 37.51 -43.10 13.56
N GLN A 148 37.55 -42.03 14.37
CA GLN A 148 38.79 -41.49 14.90
C GLN A 148 39.52 -42.49 15.81
N GLN A 149 38.77 -43.19 16.67
CA GLN A 149 39.32 -44.22 17.55
C GLN A 149 39.83 -45.45 16.78
N ALA A 150 39.19 -45.80 15.67
CA ALA A 150 39.54 -46.96 14.86
C ALA A 150 40.71 -46.71 13.86
N GLN A 151 41.30 -45.51 13.82
CA GLN A 151 42.41 -45.15 12.93
C GLN A 151 42.16 -45.48 11.44
N VAL A 152 40.92 -45.27 10.97
CA VAL A 152 40.52 -45.62 9.60
C VAL A 152 41.17 -44.69 8.56
N GLU A 153 41.16 -45.11 7.29
CA GLU A 153 41.76 -44.36 6.19
C GLU A 153 41.39 -42.85 6.17
N PRO A 154 42.35 -41.94 5.89
CA PRO A 154 42.10 -40.50 5.87
C PRO A 154 40.95 -40.05 4.96
N ALA A 155 40.66 -40.80 3.90
CA ALA A 155 39.56 -40.53 2.97
C ALA A 155 38.18 -40.75 3.63
N LEU A 156 38.04 -41.76 4.50
CA LEU A 156 36.80 -42.02 5.25
C LEU A 156 36.58 -40.98 6.34
N GLN A 157 37.65 -40.56 7.02
CA GLN A 157 37.60 -39.45 7.97
C GLN A 157 37.14 -38.15 7.29
N SER A 158 37.71 -37.84 6.11
CA SER A 158 37.33 -36.66 5.31
C SER A 158 35.86 -36.68 4.87
N LEU A 159 35.28 -37.85 4.60
CA LEU A 159 33.85 -37.99 4.29
C LEU A 159 32.96 -37.77 5.52
N SER A 160 33.39 -38.27 6.69
CA SER A 160 32.70 -38.03 7.97
C SER A 160 32.67 -36.55 8.30
N ASP A 161 33.82 -35.87 8.20
CA ASP A 161 33.94 -34.44 8.47
C ASP A 161 33.11 -33.59 7.49
N ALA A 162 33.13 -33.96 6.20
CA ALA A 162 32.30 -33.32 5.17
C ALA A 162 30.79 -33.51 5.44
N SER A 163 30.39 -34.67 5.96
CA SER A 163 29.00 -34.96 6.33
C SER A 163 28.55 -34.14 7.54
N LEU A 164 29.41 -34.01 8.56
CA LEU A 164 29.18 -33.12 9.71
C LEU A 164 29.07 -31.66 9.26
N GLN A 165 29.95 -31.21 8.36
CA GLN A 165 29.91 -29.85 7.83
C GLN A 165 28.63 -29.58 7.02
N ALA A 166 28.21 -30.52 6.16
CA ALA A 166 26.96 -30.42 5.41
C ALA A 166 25.75 -30.38 6.35
N PHE A 167 25.73 -31.23 7.38
CA PHE A 167 24.68 -31.25 8.39
C PHE A 167 24.61 -29.94 9.19
N ALA A 168 25.75 -29.38 9.59
CA ALA A 168 25.81 -28.09 10.27
C ALA A 168 25.24 -26.94 9.40
N LEU A 169 25.50 -26.96 8.08
CA LEU A 169 24.92 -26.00 7.14
C LEU A 169 23.40 -26.18 7.01
N MET A 170 22.91 -27.42 6.90
CA MET A 170 21.47 -27.70 6.89
C MET A 170 20.77 -27.22 8.16
N ALA A 171 21.37 -27.44 9.33
CA ALA A 171 20.84 -26.95 10.61
C ALA A 171 20.74 -25.42 10.65
N ARG A 172 21.70 -24.70 10.06
CA ARG A 172 21.64 -23.23 9.93
C ARG A 172 20.49 -22.77 9.04
N GLU A 173 20.28 -23.41 7.89
CA GLU A 173 19.16 -23.06 7.00
C GLU A 173 17.80 -23.40 7.63
N LEU A 174 17.72 -24.49 8.39
CA LEU A 174 16.54 -24.82 9.18
C LEU A 174 16.23 -23.72 10.21
N GLY A 175 17.23 -23.29 10.98
CA GLY A 175 17.09 -22.20 11.95
C GLY A 175 16.61 -20.89 11.30
N ARG A 176 17.16 -20.52 10.14
CA ARG A 176 16.69 -19.36 9.36
C ARG A 176 15.24 -19.51 8.91
N THR A 177 14.86 -20.70 8.45
CA THR A 177 13.49 -21.00 8.03
C THR A 177 12.51 -20.85 9.20
N MET A 178 12.83 -21.44 10.35
CA MET A 178 12.00 -21.35 11.56
C MET A 178 11.88 -19.90 12.06
N SER A 179 12.99 -19.15 12.10
CA SER A 179 12.96 -17.72 12.45
C SER A 179 12.10 -16.91 11.47
N THR A 180 12.20 -17.19 10.17
CA THR A 180 11.40 -16.53 9.14
C THR A 180 9.91 -16.83 9.31
N LEU A 181 9.54 -18.06 9.66
CA LEU A 181 8.15 -18.45 9.94
C LEU A 181 7.59 -17.69 11.14
N VAL A 182 8.37 -17.55 12.23
CA VAL A 182 8.00 -16.73 13.39
C VAL A 182 7.80 -15.26 12.99
N GLN A 183 8.75 -14.67 12.25
CA GLN A 183 8.64 -13.30 11.77
C GLN A 183 7.43 -13.09 10.84
N THR A 184 7.12 -14.07 9.99
CA THR A 184 5.96 -14.03 9.10
C THR A 184 4.67 -14.09 9.92
N ARG A 185 4.61 -14.94 10.95
CA ARG A 185 3.46 -15.02 11.86
C ARG A 185 3.28 -13.71 12.64
N ARG A 186 4.36 -13.09 13.15
CA ARG A 186 4.32 -11.75 13.76
C ARG A 186 3.66 -10.73 12.84
N GLN A 187 4.04 -10.71 11.56
CA GLN A 187 3.48 -9.77 10.58
C GLN A 187 1.98 -10.01 10.35
N VAL A 188 1.52 -11.26 10.28
CA VAL A 188 0.09 -11.60 10.15
C VAL A 188 -0.72 -11.03 11.31
N TRP A 189 -0.23 -11.18 12.54
CA TRP A 189 -0.89 -10.64 13.73
C TRP A 189 -0.82 -9.12 13.78
N LEU A 190 0.38 -8.53 13.64
CA LEU A 190 0.56 -7.08 13.70
C LEU A 190 -0.23 -6.33 12.62
N ALA A 191 -0.35 -6.88 11.40
CA ALA A 191 -1.12 -6.27 10.32
C ALA A 191 -2.62 -6.09 10.66
N GLN A 192 -3.11 -6.83 11.65
CA GLN A 192 -4.48 -6.74 12.15
C GLN A 192 -4.62 -5.81 13.36
N SER A 193 -3.50 -5.42 13.99
CA SER A 193 -3.49 -4.55 15.17
C SER A 193 -3.76 -3.06 14.83
N PRO A 194 -4.32 -2.28 15.77
CA PRO A 194 -4.54 -0.83 15.63
C PRO A 194 -3.25 0.00 15.80
N LEU A 195 -2.09 -0.65 15.96
CA LEU A 195 -0.81 0.01 16.18
C LEU A 195 -0.41 0.91 15.00
N THR A 196 0.47 1.87 15.24
CA THR A 196 1.07 2.66 14.16
C THR A 196 2.08 1.81 13.39
N GLU A 197 2.40 2.18 12.15
CA GLU A 197 3.40 1.45 11.37
C GLU A 197 4.79 1.50 12.03
N THR A 198 5.14 2.62 12.67
CA THR A 198 6.37 2.74 13.46
C THR A 198 6.42 1.72 14.59
N CYS A 199 5.32 1.57 15.35
CA CYS A 199 5.25 0.60 16.44
C CYS A 199 5.29 -0.84 15.92
N ARG A 200 4.57 -1.15 14.83
CA ARG A 200 4.67 -2.46 14.16
C ARG A 200 6.10 -2.76 13.70
N LYS A 201 6.82 -1.78 13.14
CA LYS A 201 8.21 -1.96 12.72
C LYS A 201 9.12 -2.29 13.90
N VAL A 202 8.94 -1.64 15.04
CA VAL A 202 9.69 -1.95 16.28
C VAL A 202 9.41 -3.38 16.72
N LEU A 203 8.14 -3.79 16.80
CA LEU A 203 7.77 -5.14 17.25
C LEU A 203 8.22 -6.25 16.30
N ARG A 204 8.29 -5.98 14.99
CA ARG A 204 8.88 -6.92 14.02
C ARG A 204 10.39 -7.05 14.14
N ALA A 205 11.07 -5.99 14.58
CA ALA A 205 12.53 -5.94 14.67
C ALA A 205 13.09 -6.51 15.96
N VAL A 206 12.24 -6.87 16.93
CA VAL A 206 12.67 -7.58 18.15
C VAL A 206 13.31 -8.92 17.73
N PRO A 207 14.40 -9.37 18.38
CA PRO A 207 14.94 -10.71 18.15
C PRO A 207 13.88 -11.81 18.28
N VAL A 208 14.10 -12.93 17.59
CA VAL A 208 13.27 -14.13 17.75
C VAL A 208 13.92 -14.97 18.84
N GLU A 209 13.24 -15.08 19.97
CA GLU A 209 13.67 -15.94 21.07
C GLU A 209 13.02 -17.33 20.93
N PRO A 210 13.73 -18.41 21.30
CA PRO A 210 13.18 -19.75 21.29
C PRO A 210 11.91 -19.86 22.15
N GLY A 211 10.85 -20.44 21.59
CA GLY A 211 9.60 -20.66 22.33
C GLY A 211 8.67 -19.45 22.46
N GLU A 212 9.08 -18.26 21.99
CA GLU A 212 8.29 -17.04 22.07
C GLU A 212 7.86 -16.55 20.67
N LEU A 213 6.65 -15.99 20.55
CA LEU A 213 6.24 -15.38 19.30
C LEU A 213 6.82 -13.98 19.17
N PHE A 214 6.67 -13.12 20.17
CA PHE A 214 7.20 -11.75 20.23
C PHE A 214 8.19 -11.55 21.39
N GLY A 215 7.95 -12.20 22.52
CA GLY A 215 8.84 -12.20 23.68
C GLY A 215 8.79 -10.97 24.57
N ALA A 216 9.50 -11.03 25.70
CA ALA A 216 9.47 -10.01 26.75
C ALA A 216 9.88 -8.61 26.25
N ALA A 217 10.92 -8.52 25.42
CA ALA A 217 11.39 -7.25 24.85
C ALA A 217 10.32 -6.53 24.01
N ALA A 218 9.43 -7.28 23.35
CA ALA A 218 8.32 -6.71 22.61
C ALA A 218 7.22 -6.15 23.54
N LEU A 219 6.96 -6.83 24.65
CA LEU A 219 6.02 -6.38 25.68
C LEU A 219 6.52 -5.07 26.33
N GLU A 220 7.80 -5.02 26.71
CA GLU A 220 8.42 -3.80 27.22
C GLU A 220 8.37 -2.64 26.21
N ALA A 221 8.58 -2.92 24.92
CA ALA A 221 8.47 -1.91 23.87
C ALA A 221 7.04 -1.36 23.74
N LEU A 222 6.03 -2.21 23.90
CA LEU A 222 4.63 -1.81 23.94
C LEU A 222 4.29 -0.98 25.16
N GLU A 223 4.77 -1.37 26.34
CA GLU A 223 4.58 -0.59 27.57
C GLU A 223 5.24 0.78 27.46
N ARG A 224 6.48 0.86 26.98
CA ARG A 224 7.17 2.14 26.76
C ARG A 224 6.41 3.02 25.77
N ALA A 225 5.87 2.44 24.69
CA ALA A 225 5.05 3.17 23.73
C ALA A 225 3.72 3.66 24.33
N ALA A 226 3.10 2.88 25.21
CA ALA A 226 1.89 3.27 25.93
C ALA A 226 2.17 4.42 26.91
N ARG A 227 3.23 4.30 27.72
CA ARG A 227 3.68 5.35 28.67
C ARG A 227 4.01 6.64 27.94
N ALA A 228 4.80 6.59 26.85
CA ALA A 228 5.12 7.77 26.06
C ALA A 228 3.88 8.45 25.45
N ARG A 229 2.86 7.68 25.06
CA ARG A 229 1.58 8.22 24.59
C ARG A 229 0.83 8.92 25.73
N GLN A 230 0.81 8.34 26.93
CA GLN A 230 0.20 8.93 28.11
C GLN A 230 0.90 10.22 28.53
N THR A 231 2.23 10.24 28.64
CA THR A 231 3.01 11.44 28.96
C THR A 231 2.79 12.56 27.93
N ARG A 232 2.68 12.22 26.64
CA ARG A 232 2.35 13.20 25.59
C ARG A 232 0.95 13.78 25.76
N GLN A 233 -0.03 12.98 26.19
CA GLN A 233 -1.38 13.45 26.48
C GLN A 233 -1.39 14.40 27.69
N GLU A 234 -0.66 14.06 28.75
CA GLU A 234 -0.51 14.89 29.95
C GLU A 234 0.18 16.24 29.64
N LEU A 235 1.30 16.23 28.91
CA LEU A 235 2.03 17.45 28.48
C LEU A 235 1.21 18.35 27.53
N SER A 236 0.36 17.74 26.70
CA SER A 236 -0.58 18.50 25.84
C SER A 236 -1.73 19.12 26.62
N GLY A 237 -2.10 18.53 27.77
CA GLY A 237 -3.03 19.12 28.74
C GLY A 237 -2.43 20.33 29.45
N LEU A 238 -1.14 20.27 29.80
CA LEU A 238 -0.41 21.37 30.44
C LEU A 238 -0.21 22.59 29.51
N HIS A 239 0.05 22.37 28.22
CA HIS A 239 0.16 23.47 27.24
C HIS A 239 -1.17 24.21 26.97
N ARG A 240 -2.32 23.66 27.39
CA ARG A 240 -3.61 24.36 27.33
C ARG A 240 -3.83 25.35 28.48
N SER A 241 -3.07 25.28 29.59
CA SER A 241 -3.23 26.21 30.71
C SER A 241 -2.42 27.51 30.55
N MET A 242 -1.46 27.56 29.64
CA MET A 242 -0.68 28.76 29.33
C MET A 242 -1.17 29.44 28.05
N SER A 243 -2.24 30.22 28.17
CA SER A 243 -2.73 31.11 27.12
C SER A 243 -1.84 32.37 26.99
N ALA A 244 -1.40 32.66 25.75
CA ALA A 244 -0.76 33.92 25.38
C ALA A 244 -1.78 35.09 25.26
N PRO A 245 -1.33 36.36 25.40
CA PRO A 245 -2.23 37.51 25.52
C PRO A 245 -2.94 37.86 24.21
N SER A 246 -4.22 38.19 24.36
CA SER A 246 -5.16 38.57 23.31
C SER A 246 -4.80 39.89 22.62
N ARG A 247 -4.68 39.88 21.28
CA ARG A 247 -4.75 41.08 20.45
C ARG A 247 -6.22 41.49 20.19
N PRO A 248 -6.53 42.79 20.05
CA PRO A 248 -7.90 43.25 19.80
C PRO A 248 -8.36 42.87 18.38
N ARG A 249 -9.57 42.31 18.27
CA ARG A 249 -10.25 42.03 17.00
C ARG A 249 -10.98 43.28 16.53
N GLY A 250 -10.72 43.72 15.29
CA GLY A 250 -11.61 44.61 14.54
C GLY A 250 -12.95 43.95 14.16
N PRO A 251 -13.93 44.72 13.68
CA PRO A 251 -15.31 44.25 13.52
C PRO A 251 -15.41 43.27 12.35
N VAL A 252 -15.72 42.01 12.66
CA VAL A 252 -16.05 40.99 11.67
C VAL A 252 -17.56 41.00 11.48
N ALA A 253 -17.98 41.21 10.23
CA ALA A 253 -19.36 41.18 9.79
C ALA A 253 -20.08 39.89 10.24
N THR A 254 -21.23 40.07 10.87
CA THR A 254 -22.16 39.03 11.30
C THR A 254 -22.61 38.21 10.10
N PRO A 255 -22.44 36.88 10.06
CA PRO A 255 -23.09 36.06 9.06
C PRO A 255 -24.60 36.07 9.34
N GLN A 256 -25.39 36.52 8.37
CA GLN A 256 -26.85 36.42 8.40
C GLN A 256 -27.26 34.98 8.73
N ARG A 257 -28.06 34.84 9.80
CA ARG A 257 -28.77 33.62 10.18
C ARG A 257 -29.53 33.10 8.96
N ARG A 258 -29.06 32.00 8.38
CA ARG A 258 -29.90 31.18 7.50
C ARG A 258 -30.95 30.52 8.39
N ALA A 259 -32.23 30.79 8.11
CA ALA A 259 -33.37 30.28 8.86
C ALA A 259 -33.24 28.76 9.10
N GLN A 260 -33.39 28.36 10.36
CA GLN A 260 -33.55 26.95 10.76
C GLN A 260 -34.90 26.45 10.22
N PRO A 261 -34.99 25.22 9.70
CA PRO A 261 -36.29 24.61 9.46
C PRO A 261 -36.97 24.33 10.79
N ASP A 262 -38.22 24.77 10.91
CA ASP A 262 -39.12 24.47 12.03
C ASP A 262 -39.33 22.96 12.14
N TYR A 263 -39.02 22.41 13.31
CA TYR A 263 -39.44 21.07 13.72
C TYR A 263 -40.60 21.20 14.70
N PRO A 264 -41.74 20.52 14.48
CA PRO A 264 -42.83 20.53 15.43
C PRO A 264 -42.49 19.58 16.58
N GLY A 265 -42.31 20.12 17.79
CA GLY A 265 -42.21 19.32 19.01
C GLY A 265 -41.31 19.91 20.09
N GLY A 266 -41.92 20.70 20.98
CA GLY A 266 -41.62 20.77 22.42
C GLY A 266 -40.19 21.08 22.89
N LEU A 267 -39.96 22.33 23.30
CA LEU A 267 -39.12 22.74 24.44
C LEU A 267 -37.90 21.85 24.76
N ARG A 268 -36.83 21.95 23.96
CA ARG A 268 -35.49 21.54 24.42
C ARG A 268 -34.72 22.79 24.84
N LYS A 269 -34.55 22.99 26.16
CA LYS A 269 -33.59 23.97 26.72
C LYS A 269 -32.27 23.81 25.96
N ALA A 270 -31.67 24.94 25.54
CA ALA A 270 -30.38 24.95 24.86
C ALA A 270 -29.34 24.25 25.76
N ALA A 271 -29.02 23.00 25.43
CA ALA A 271 -28.01 22.25 26.16
C ALA A 271 -26.64 22.89 25.92
N ASP A 272 -25.84 23.00 26.98
CA ASP A 272 -24.47 23.50 26.87
C ASP A 272 -23.66 22.57 25.95
N PRO A 273 -23.18 23.04 24.78
CA PRO A 273 -22.48 22.20 23.82
C PRO A 273 -21.12 21.68 24.32
N VAL A 274 -20.60 22.24 25.41
CA VAL A 274 -19.32 21.83 26.02
C VAL A 274 -19.52 20.73 27.07
N ARG A 275 -20.69 20.68 27.72
CA ARG A 275 -20.96 19.85 28.90
C ARG A 275 -22.18 18.94 28.73
N CYS A 276 -22.75 18.85 27.54
CA CYS A 276 -23.95 18.07 27.31
C CYS A 276 -23.72 16.55 27.54
N PRO A 277 -24.74 15.82 28.01
CA PRO A 277 -24.60 14.38 28.18
C PRO A 277 -24.51 13.67 26.82
N VAL A 278 -23.96 12.46 26.80
CA VAL A 278 -23.77 11.68 25.57
C VAL A 278 -25.08 11.44 24.80
N ALA A 279 -26.22 11.38 25.48
CA ALA A 279 -27.54 11.25 24.85
C ALA A 279 -27.81 12.38 23.83
N ILE A 280 -27.52 13.64 24.19
CA ILE A 280 -27.71 14.79 23.31
C ILE A 280 -26.76 14.71 22.10
N VAL A 281 -25.53 14.25 22.31
CA VAL A 281 -24.59 14.03 21.21
C VAL A 281 -25.12 12.96 20.26
N LEU A 282 -25.63 11.84 20.76
CA LEU A 282 -26.17 10.75 19.95
C LEU A 282 -27.41 11.19 19.18
N GLU A 283 -28.31 11.96 19.79
CA GLU A 283 -29.48 12.53 19.11
C GLU A 283 -29.07 13.49 17.98
N PHE A 284 -28.04 14.32 18.21
CA PHE A 284 -27.47 15.15 17.15
C PHE A 284 -26.85 14.33 16.02
N LEU A 285 -26.12 13.26 16.34
CA LEU A 285 -25.55 12.38 15.31
C LEU A 285 -26.65 11.60 14.57
N GLN A 286 -27.72 11.22 15.26
CA GLN A 286 -28.90 10.57 14.68
C GLN A 286 -29.60 11.51 13.72
N SER A 287 -29.82 12.78 14.08
CA SER A 287 -30.45 13.75 13.17
C SER A 287 -29.61 13.99 11.91
N LEU A 288 -28.27 14.04 12.03
CA LEU A 288 -27.38 14.10 10.87
C LEU A 288 -27.45 12.82 10.02
N LEU A 289 -27.56 11.65 10.65
CA LEU A 289 -27.73 10.40 9.93
C LEU A 289 -29.07 10.39 9.19
N ASP A 290 -30.17 10.77 9.83
CA ASP A 290 -31.50 10.85 9.23
C ASP A 290 -31.52 11.84 8.07
N SER A 291 -30.79 12.97 8.19
CA SER A 291 -30.61 13.95 7.11
C SER A 291 -29.67 13.49 5.98
N GLY A 292 -29.41 12.20 5.83
CA GLY A 292 -28.61 11.67 4.71
C GLY A 292 -27.09 11.79 4.85
N ARG A 293 -26.54 12.25 6.00
CA ARG A 293 -25.08 12.45 6.09
C ARG A 293 -24.32 11.13 6.09
N SER A 294 -23.12 11.17 5.50
CA SER A 294 -22.26 9.99 5.39
C SER A 294 -21.57 9.66 6.70
N HIS A 295 -21.22 8.38 6.90
CA HIS A 295 -20.44 7.96 8.07
C HIS A 295 -19.14 8.77 8.27
N SER A 296 -18.41 9.10 7.21
CA SER A 296 -17.20 9.92 7.33
C SER A 296 -17.50 11.34 7.82
N THR A 297 -18.64 11.92 7.42
CA THR A 297 -19.12 13.21 7.93
C THR A 297 -19.41 13.15 9.43
N LEU A 298 -20.12 12.11 9.88
CA LEU A 298 -20.42 11.91 11.30
C LEU A 298 -19.14 11.81 12.13
N ARG A 299 -18.12 11.09 11.64
CA ARG A 299 -16.81 11.02 12.30
C ARG A 299 -16.12 12.39 12.45
N VAL A 300 -16.28 13.27 11.46
CA VAL A 300 -15.73 14.65 11.54
C VAL A 300 -16.44 15.44 12.64
N TYR A 301 -17.77 15.37 12.71
CA TYR A 301 -18.53 16.01 13.79
C TYR A 301 -18.12 15.47 15.16
N VAL A 302 -18.03 14.15 15.32
CA VAL A 302 -17.57 13.53 16.57
C VAL A 302 -16.17 14.02 16.94
N ALA A 303 -15.23 14.08 15.99
CA ALA A 303 -13.89 14.59 16.26
C ALA A 303 -13.89 16.08 16.68
N ALA A 304 -14.71 16.91 16.02
CA ALA A 304 -14.85 18.32 16.37
C ALA A 304 -15.43 18.49 17.78
N ILE A 305 -16.51 17.77 18.09
CA ILE A 305 -17.12 17.77 19.43
C ILE A 305 -16.08 17.29 20.47
N SER A 306 -15.40 16.17 20.21
CA SER A 306 -14.37 15.63 21.11
C SER A 306 -13.24 16.62 21.41
N SER A 307 -12.95 17.56 20.51
CA SER A 307 -11.88 18.53 20.70
C SER A 307 -12.24 19.67 21.68
N ARG A 308 -13.54 19.91 21.88
CA ARG A 308 -14.08 21.04 22.67
C ARG A 308 -14.95 20.63 23.84
N HIS A 309 -15.52 19.43 23.84
CA HIS A 309 -16.32 18.89 24.93
C HIS A 309 -15.43 18.54 26.12
N GLU A 310 -15.93 18.73 27.35
CA GLU A 310 -15.24 18.38 28.61
C GLU A 310 -15.05 16.86 28.81
N GLY A 311 -15.59 16.03 27.92
CA GLY A 311 -15.73 14.59 28.09
C GLY A 311 -17.05 14.18 28.78
N VAL A 312 -17.33 12.88 28.76
CA VAL A 312 -18.47 12.22 29.41
C VAL A 312 -17.94 10.91 30.00
N ASP A 313 -18.28 10.59 31.24
CA ASP A 313 -17.82 9.38 31.95
C ASP A 313 -16.30 9.19 31.93
N GLY A 314 -15.55 10.29 32.12
CA GLY A 314 -14.08 10.29 32.11
C GLY A 314 -13.43 10.06 30.73
N ALA A 315 -14.21 9.99 29.65
CA ALA A 315 -13.72 9.78 28.28
C ALA A 315 -14.09 10.94 27.35
N THR A 316 -13.27 11.18 26.32
CA THR A 316 -13.69 12.09 25.23
C THR A 316 -14.89 11.50 24.48
N VAL A 317 -15.73 12.37 23.93
CA VAL A 317 -16.94 11.97 23.17
C VAL A 317 -16.63 10.91 22.10
N GLY A 318 -15.51 11.04 21.38
CA GLY A 318 -15.11 10.09 20.33
C GLY A 318 -14.63 8.74 20.85
N CYS A 319 -14.19 8.66 22.11
CA CYS A 319 -13.81 7.42 22.78
C CYS A 319 -14.97 6.77 23.53
N HIS A 320 -16.09 7.48 23.73
CA HIS A 320 -17.24 6.96 24.45
C HIS A 320 -17.84 5.74 23.74
N ARG A 321 -18.16 4.68 24.50
CA ARG A 321 -18.62 3.38 23.98
C ARG A 321 -19.84 3.51 23.07
N LEU A 322 -20.85 4.28 23.49
CA LEU A 322 -22.08 4.47 22.72
C LEU A 322 -21.85 5.22 21.40
N VAL A 323 -21.00 6.24 21.39
CA VAL A 323 -20.65 6.98 20.16
C VAL A 323 -19.91 6.09 19.18
N SER A 324 -18.99 5.26 19.68
CA SER A 324 -18.27 4.26 18.88
C SER A 324 -19.20 3.18 18.30
N LEU A 325 -20.19 2.71 19.07
CA LEU A 325 -21.22 1.78 18.58
C LEU A 325 -22.12 2.44 17.54
N PHE A 326 -22.56 3.68 17.79
CA PHE A 326 -23.37 4.46 16.87
C PHE A 326 -22.67 4.62 15.51
N LEU A 327 -21.41 5.05 15.49
CA LEU A 327 -20.65 5.20 14.24
C LEU A 327 -20.49 3.87 13.49
N ARG A 328 -20.30 2.75 14.20
CA ARG A 328 -20.28 1.41 13.60
C ARG A 328 -21.63 1.04 12.99
N GLY A 329 -22.74 1.35 13.68
CA GLY A 329 -24.10 1.18 13.16
C GLY A 329 -24.33 2.01 11.90
N ALA A 330 -24.02 3.31 11.95
CA ALA A 330 -24.13 4.22 10.82
C ALA A 330 -23.33 3.74 9.59
N LEU A 331 -22.12 3.20 9.80
CA LEU A 331 -21.31 2.61 8.73
C LEU A 331 -21.97 1.38 8.10
N ARG A 332 -22.58 0.50 8.90
CA ARG A 332 -23.26 -0.71 8.41
C ARG A 332 -24.55 -0.37 7.67
N LEU A 333 -25.30 0.61 8.15
CA LEU A 333 -26.53 1.08 7.49
C LEU A 333 -26.22 1.77 6.16
N ARG A 334 -25.12 2.51 6.07
CA ARG A 334 -24.75 3.27 4.87
C ARG A 334 -23.26 3.12 4.54
N PRO A 335 -22.84 1.94 4.04
CA PRO A 335 -21.46 1.72 3.65
C PRO A 335 -21.07 2.66 2.49
N PRO A 336 -19.84 3.21 2.47
CA PRO A 336 -19.38 4.04 1.36
C PRO A 336 -19.44 3.28 0.04
N ARG A 337 -20.16 3.83 -0.94
CA ARG A 337 -20.16 3.33 -2.31
C ARG A 337 -18.92 3.85 -3.04
N THR A 338 -18.03 2.96 -3.45
CA THR A 338 -16.91 3.29 -4.34
C THR A 338 -17.31 3.00 -5.78
N LEU A 339 -17.27 4.00 -6.66
CA LEU A 339 -17.43 3.79 -8.10
C LEU A 339 -16.33 2.83 -8.57
N ARG A 340 -16.73 1.77 -9.29
CA ARG A 340 -15.82 0.78 -9.86
C ARG A 340 -15.59 0.96 -11.35
N ALA A 341 -16.38 1.79 -12.01
CA ALA A 341 -16.22 2.20 -13.40
C ALA A 341 -15.95 3.70 -13.47
N PRO A 342 -15.26 4.19 -14.52
CA PRO A 342 -15.07 5.62 -14.75
C PRO A 342 -16.41 6.31 -14.98
N ALA A 343 -16.56 7.52 -14.45
CA ALA A 343 -17.76 8.34 -14.67
C ALA A 343 -17.79 8.97 -16.08
N TRP A 344 -16.69 8.90 -16.81
CA TRP A 344 -16.51 9.49 -18.14
C TRP A 344 -15.38 8.77 -18.90
N ASP A 345 -15.40 8.85 -20.21
CA ASP A 345 -14.56 8.12 -21.16
C ASP A 345 -13.32 8.96 -21.53
N LEU A 346 -12.13 8.46 -21.19
CA LEU A 346 -10.88 9.19 -21.48
C LEU A 346 -10.54 9.23 -22.98
N PRO A 347 -10.54 8.11 -23.72
CA PRO A 347 -10.41 8.12 -25.18
C PRO A 347 -11.28 9.16 -25.87
N LEU A 348 -12.58 9.21 -25.53
CA LEU A 348 -13.51 10.19 -26.10
C LEU A 348 -13.06 11.63 -25.83
N VAL A 349 -12.71 11.93 -24.58
CA VAL A 349 -12.28 13.28 -24.21
C VAL A 349 -10.97 13.65 -24.93
N LEU A 350 -10.02 12.73 -25.04
CA LEU A 350 -8.77 12.96 -25.77
C LEU A 350 -9.02 13.18 -27.27
N GLU A 351 -9.96 12.45 -27.88
CA GLU A 351 -10.38 12.70 -29.27
C GLU A 351 -10.94 14.10 -29.46
N ALA A 352 -11.90 14.51 -28.62
CA ALA A 352 -12.48 15.84 -28.69
C ALA A 352 -11.43 16.95 -28.45
N MET A 353 -10.42 16.70 -27.60
CA MET A 353 -9.31 17.64 -27.38
C MET A 353 -8.45 17.86 -28.62
N SER A 354 -8.47 16.96 -29.60
CA SER A 354 -7.77 17.11 -30.88
C SER A 354 -8.59 17.86 -31.94
N LEU A 355 -9.83 18.28 -31.63
CA LEU A 355 -10.78 18.90 -32.56
C LEU A 355 -11.20 20.31 -32.09
N PRO A 356 -11.88 21.11 -32.93
CA PRO A 356 -12.53 22.34 -32.49
C PRO A 356 -13.50 22.08 -31.32
N PRO A 357 -13.59 22.99 -30.33
CA PRO A 357 -12.92 24.29 -30.24
C PRO A 357 -11.55 24.25 -29.56
N PHE A 358 -10.98 23.07 -29.29
CA PHE A 358 -9.71 22.92 -28.56
C PHE A 358 -8.47 23.01 -29.46
N GLU A 359 -8.64 22.77 -30.76
CA GLU A 359 -7.66 22.94 -31.83
C GLU A 359 -8.29 23.69 -33.03
N PRO A 360 -7.48 24.37 -33.87
CA PRO A 360 -6.02 24.52 -33.78
C PRO A 360 -5.58 25.54 -32.72
N LEU A 361 -4.44 25.31 -32.06
CA LEU A 361 -3.90 26.24 -31.03
C LEU A 361 -3.60 27.67 -31.54
N THR A 362 -3.48 27.88 -32.84
CA THR A 362 -3.24 29.20 -33.44
C THR A 362 -4.47 30.09 -33.45
N GLN A 363 -5.67 29.51 -33.41
CA GLN A 363 -6.96 30.22 -33.51
C GLN A 363 -7.83 30.04 -32.26
N VAL A 364 -7.42 29.16 -31.34
CA VAL A 364 -8.20 28.82 -30.15
C VAL A 364 -8.38 30.03 -29.22
N GLY A 365 -9.61 30.29 -28.81
CA GLY A 365 -9.90 31.30 -27.80
C GLY A 365 -9.29 30.94 -26.44
N LEU A 366 -8.84 31.94 -25.68
CA LEU A 366 -8.13 31.73 -24.41
C LEU A 366 -8.91 30.86 -23.40
N LYS A 367 -10.25 30.91 -23.40
CA LYS A 367 -11.12 30.03 -22.59
C LYS A 367 -10.84 28.55 -22.88
N TRP A 368 -10.86 28.16 -24.15
CA TRP A 368 -10.69 26.77 -24.59
C TRP A 368 -9.25 26.28 -24.39
N LEU A 369 -8.27 27.14 -24.68
CA LEU A 369 -6.86 26.86 -24.39
C LEU A 369 -6.61 26.64 -22.89
N SER A 370 -7.22 27.47 -22.05
CA SER A 370 -7.14 27.35 -20.59
C SER A 370 -7.67 26.00 -20.10
N MET A 371 -8.85 25.59 -20.59
CA MET A 371 -9.47 24.31 -20.24
C MET A 371 -8.64 23.12 -20.76
N LYS A 372 -8.12 23.21 -21.99
CA LYS A 372 -7.24 22.18 -22.58
C LYS A 372 -6.00 21.95 -21.71
N VAL A 373 -5.27 23.02 -21.37
CA VAL A 373 -4.07 22.91 -20.54
C VAL A 373 -4.40 22.40 -19.14
N ALA A 374 -5.47 22.89 -18.52
CA ALA A 374 -5.90 22.41 -17.21
C ALA A 374 -6.21 20.90 -17.23
N PHE A 375 -6.93 20.42 -18.24
CA PHE A 375 -7.26 19.00 -18.40
C PHE A 375 -6.02 18.14 -18.67
N LEU A 376 -5.17 18.54 -19.63
CA LEU A 376 -3.96 17.81 -19.99
C LEU A 376 -2.98 17.73 -18.81
N LEU A 377 -2.77 18.82 -18.06
CA LEU A 377 -1.94 18.76 -16.85
C LEU A 377 -2.56 17.86 -15.77
N ALA A 378 -3.88 17.87 -15.61
CA ALA A 378 -4.54 17.03 -14.62
C ALA A 378 -4.41 15.53 -14.94
N ILE A 379 -4.57 15.13 -16.20
CA ILE A 379 -4.50 13.72 -16.60
C ILE A 379 -3.05 13.20 -16.68
N THR A 380 -2.09 14.03 -17.10
CA THR A 380 -0.68 13.60 -17.25
C THR A 380 0.10 13.59 -15.94
N SER A 381 -0.21 14.49 -15.01
CA SER A 381 0.49 14.57 -13.72
C SER A 381 -0.15 13.76 -12.60
N ALA A 382 -1.43 13.42 -12.74
CA ALA A 382 -2.26 12.85 -11.68
C ALA A 382 -2.23 13.63 -10.34
N LYS A 383 -1.87 14.92 -10.34
CA LYS A 383 -1.79 15.76 -9.13
C LYS A 383 -3.15 16.24 -8.64
N ARG A 384 -3.27 16.65 -7.37
CA ARG A 384 -4.51 17.23 -6.85
C ARG A 384 -4.69 18.63 -7.44
N VAL A 385 -5.94 19.08 -7.57
CA VAL A 385 -6.23 20.44 -8.08
C VAL A 385 -5.54 21.56 -7.29
N GLY A 386 -5.28 21.36 -5.99
CA GLY A 386 -4.51 22.33 -5.20
C GLY A 386 -3.03 22.40 -5.60
N GLU A 387 -2.44 21.28 -5.99
CA GLU A 387 -1.06 21.23 -6.48
C GLU A 387 -0.97 21.85 -7.89
N LEU A 388 -1.97 21.61 -8.75
CA LEU A 388 -2.04 22.25 -10.08
C LEU A 388 -2.23 23.77 -9.99
N GLN A 389 -3.07 24.24 -9.06
CA GLN A 389 -3.29 25.67 -8.83
C GLN A 389 -2.05 26.34 -8.24
N ALA A 390 -1.24 25.63 -7.47
CA ALA A 390 -0.02 26.15 -6.87
C ALA A 390 1.15 26.30 -7.86
N LEU A 391 1.03 25.82 -9.10
CA LEU A 391 2.05 26.01 -10.13
C LEU A 391 2.23 27.49 -10.47
N SER A 392 3.43 27.86 -10.91
CA SER A 392 3.80 29.24 -11.22
C SER A 392 4.64 29.33 -12.50
N VAL A 393 4.56 30.47 -13.20
CA VAL A 393 5.44 30.79 -14.35
C VAL A 393 6.78 31.40 -13.92
N ALA A 394 6.96 31.70 -12.62
CA ALA A 394 8.22 32.22 -12.10
C ALA A 394 9.39 31.28 -12.43
N GLU A 395 10.56 31.83 -12.71
CA GLU A 395 11.76 31.09 -13.14
C GLU A 395 12.20 30.02 -12.12
N THR A 396 11.93 30.26 -10.83
CA THR A 396 12.20 29.30 -9.75
C THR A 396 11.24 28.10 -9.74
N CYS A 397 10.10 28.21 -10.42
CA CYS A 397 9.01 27.23 -10.42
C CYS A 397 8.78 26.56 -11.78
N LEU A 398 9.37 27.07 -12.86
CA LEU A 398 9.19 26.53 -14.20
C LEU A 398 10.52 26.56 -14.97
N ARG A 399 10.95 25.39 -15.45
CA ARG A 399 12.16 25.27 -16.28
C ARG A 399 11.88 24.42 -17.50
N TRP A 400 12.11 24.98 -18.69
CA TRP A 400 12.11 24.22 -19.94
C TRP A 400 13.43 23.45 -20.07
N ASN A 401 13.36 22.23 -20.58
CA ASN A 401 14.59 21.50 -20.90
C ASN A 401 15.28 22.19 -22.10
N PRO A 402 16.61 22.40 -22.07
CA PRO A 402 17.33 23.10 -23.14
C PRO A 402 17.19 22.45 -24.53
N ASP A 403 17.06 21.12 -24.56
CA ASP A 403 16.86 20.31 -25.77
C ASP A 403 15.41 20.32 -26.29
N GLY A 404 14.49 21.03 -25.62
CA GLY A 404 13.08 21.07 -25.97
C GLY A 404 12.31 19.79 -25.65
N SER A 405 12.92 18.79 -25.01
CA SER A 405 12.33 17.48 -24.68
C SER A 405 11.19 17.55 -23.68
N GLY A 406 11.05 18.66 -22.95
CA GLY A 406 10.03 18.75 -21.92
C GLY A 406 10.10 20.01 -21.05
N VAL A 407 9.38 19.93 -19.93
CA VAL A 407 9.32 20.98 -18.91
C VAL A 407 9.27 20.36 -17.53
N VAL A 408 9.87 21.06 -16.58
CA VAL A 408 9.80 20.76 -15.15
C VAL A 408 9.07 21.88 -14.44
N LEU A 409 8.08 21.52 -13.64
CA LEU A 409 7.22 22.43 -12.90
C LEU A 409 7.30 22.11 -11.41
N TRP A 410 7.49 23.13 -10.59
CA TRP A 410 7.42 23.04 -9.14
C TRP A 410 6.24 23.85 -8.62
N PRO A 411 5.51 23.38 -7.60
CA PRO A 411 4.59 24.22 -6.86
C PRO A 411 5.33 25.41 -6.24
N ASN A 412 4.65 26.55 -6.13
CA ASN A 412 5.17 27.70 -5.40
C ASN A 412 5.59 27.28 -3.97
N VAL A 413 6.75 27.75 -3.51
CA VAL A 413 7.33 27.37 -2.21
C VAL A 413 6.44 27.69 -1.00
N ALA A 414 5.51 28.64 -1.14
CA ALA A 414 4.53 28.97 -0.10
C ALA A 414 3.38 27.96 -0.02
N PHE A 415 3.23 27.06 -1.00
CA PHE A 415 2.17 26.07 -1.02
C PHE A 415 2.46 24.90 -0.06
N LEU A 416 1.49 24.63 0.81
CA LEU A 416 1.52 23.45 1.68
C LEU A 416 0.62 22.34 1.12
N PRO A 417 1.18 21.18 0.72
CA PRO A 417 0.39 20.08 0.20
C PRO A 417 -0.52 19.48 1.29
N LYS A 418 -1.67 18.93 0.88
CA LYS A 418 -2.64 18.27 1.78
C LYS A 418 -1.99 17.16 2.62
N VAL A 419 -1.01 16.47 2.07
CA VAL A 419 -0.20 15.48 2.79
C VAL A 419 1.21 16.03 2.87
N LEU A 420 1.56 16.56 4.03
CA LEU A 420 2.82 17.22 4.28
C LEU A 420 3.87 16.17 4.70
N SER A 421 4.79 15.84 3.80
CA SER A 421 5.92 14.95 4.08
C SER A 421 7.17 15.46 3.36
N ARG A 422 8.36 15.17 3.91
CA ARG A 422 9.64 15.53 3.29
C ARG A 422 9.77 15.05 1.85
N THR A 423 9.16 13.91 1.53
CA THR A 423 9.16 13.30 0.19
C THR A 423 8.22 13.97 -0.82
N HIS A 424 7.16 14.63 -0.35
CA HIS A 424 6.16 15.27 -1.23
C HIS A 424 6.35 16.79 -1.32
N LEU A 425 6.98 17.41 -0.32
CA LEU A 425 7.34 18.82 -0.37
C LEU A 425 8.23 19.09 -1.58
N ASN A 426 7.87 20.11 -2.37
CA ASN A 426 8.61 20.55 -3.55
C ASN A 426 8.86 19.46 -4.61
N GLN A 427 8.05 18.38 -4.63
CA GLN A 427 8.19 17.33 -5.64
C GLN A 427 7.85 17.90 -7.03
N PRO A 428 8.76 17.85 -8.01
CA PRO A 428 8.51 18.39 -9.34
C PRO A 428 7.50 17.54 -10.13
N ILE A 429 6.72 18.20 -10.97
CA ILE A 429 6.00 17.60 -12.09
C ILE A 429 6.93 17.67 -13.30
N ARG A 430 7.25 16.51 -13.87
CA ARG A 430 8.06 16.41 -15.09
C ARG A 430 7.16 15.99 -16.23
N LEU A 431 7.15 16.77 -17.31
CA LEU A 431 6.36 16.48 -18.50
C LEU A 431 7.30 16.36 -19.69
N ALA A 432 7.25 15.23 -20.36
CA ALA A 432 7.91 15.03 -21.64
C ALA A 432 7.04 15.60 -22.76
N ARG A 433 7.69 16.16 -23.78
CA ARG A 433 7.06 16.46 -25.07
C ARG A 433 6.72 15.13 -25.72
N PHE A 434 5.53 15.01 -26.30
CA PHE A 434 5.21 13.84 -27.10
C PHE A 434 5.92 13.94 -28.46
N ASP A 435 6.58 12.85 -28.87
CA ASP A 435 7.33 12.79 -30.12
C ASP A 435 6.41 12.82 -31.34
N SER A 436 6.94 13.36 -32.44
CA SER A 436 6.23 13.62 -33.69
C SER A 436 6.32 12.55 -34.83
N PRO A 437 6.64 11.24 -34.65
CA PRO A 437 6.81 10.35 -35.82
C PRO A 437 5.74 9.26 -35.97
N SER A 438 4.48 9.48 -35.58
CA SER A 438 3.38 8.61 -36.05
C SER A 438 2.62 9.31 -37.18
N GLU A 439 2.35 8.60 -38.27
CA GLU A 439 1.70 9.02 -39.53
C GLU A 439 0.45 9.93 -39.39
N GLU A 440 -0.14 10.05 -38.20
CA GLU A 440 -1.43 10.71 -37.96
C GLU A 440 -1.34 12.07 -37.24
N GLY A 441 -0.16 12.54 -36.78
CA GLY A 441 0.03 13.86 -36.13
C GLY A 441 -0.77 14.10 -34.81
N ARG A 442 -1.65 13.17 -34.43
CA ARG A 442 -2.58 13.28 -33.30
C ARG A 442 -1.89 13.34 -31.94
N SER A 443 -0.75 12.68 -31.79
CA SER A 443 0.08 12.73 -30.58
C SER A 443 0.52 14.16 -30.26
N GLU A 444 0.88 14.93 -31.28
CA GLU A 444 1.28 16.32 -31.08
C GLU A 444 0.11 17.17 -30.58
N LEU A 445 -1.11 16.92 -31.11
CA LEU A 445 -2.34 17.62 -30.71
C LEU A 445 -2.68 17.49 -29.22
N LEU A 446 -2.21 16.43 -28.57
CA LEU A 446 -2.44 16.14 -27.16
C LEU A 446 -1.22 16.43 -26.28
N CYS A 447 -0.15 16.97 -26.85
CA CYS A 447 1.09 17.23 -26.14
C CYS A 447 0.91 18.30 -25.04
N PRO A 448 1.06 17.95 -23.74
CA PRO A 448 0.88 18.89 -22.64
C PRO A 448 1.92 20.02 -22.66
N VAL A 449 3.15 19.73 -23.11
CA VAL A 449 4.25 20.69 -23.23
C VAL A 449 3.92 21.74 -24.29
N ARG A 450 3.36 21.33 -25.44
CA ARG A 450 2.95 22.23 -26.52
C ARG A 450 1.81 23.15 -26.08
N ALA A 451 0.75 22.57 -25.50
CA ALA A 451 -0.40 23.32 -25.03
C ALA A 451 -0.01 24.30 -23.91
N LEU A 452 0.84 23.88 -22.98
CA LEU A 452 1.35 24.73 -21.90
C LEU A 452 2.15 25.92 -22.43
N ARG A 453 3.03 25.70 -23.40
CA ARG A 453 3.82 26.77 -24.03
C ARG A 453 2.91 27.80 -24.71
N ALA A 454 1.92 27.33 -25.48
CA ALA A 454 0.93 28.20 -26.12
C ALA A 454 0.13 29.02 -25.08
N TYR A 455 -0.29 28.40 -23.98
CA TYR A 455 -1.02 29.08 -22.92
C TYR A 455 -0.18 30.15 -22.20
N ILE A 456 1.08 29.85 -21.88
CA ILE A 456 1.98 30.83 -21.25
C ILE A 456 2.18 32.03 -22.19
N ALA A 457 2.43 31.79 -23.48
CA ALA A 457 2.54 32.86 -24.48
C ALA A 457 1.25 33.69 -24.60
N ALA A 458 0.09 33.04 -24.74
CA ALA A 458 -1.20 33.70 -24.88
C ALA A 458 -1.64 34.49 -23.63
N THR A 459 -1.08 34.17 -22.47
CA THR A 459 -1.39 34.85 -21.20
C THR A 459 -0.36 35.89 -20.80
N ALA A 460 0.81 35.95 -21.44
CA ALA A 460 1.92 36.82 -21.06
C ALA A 460 1.49 38.30 -20.94
N GLY A 461 0.80 38.83 -21.94
CA GLY A 461 0.38 40.24 -21.96
C GLY A 461 -0.78 40.60 -21.03
N ILE A 462 -1.43 39.63 -20.38
CA ILE A 462 -2.58 39.89 -19.50
C ILE A 462 -2.35 39.48 -18.05
N ARG A 463 -1.23 38.82 -17.72
CA ARG A 463 -0.97 38.31 -16.37
C ARG A 463 -0.79 39.44 -15.36
N GLN A 464 -1.43 39.30 -14.21
CA GLN A 464 -1.23 40.12 -13.02
C GLN A 464 -0.71 39.27 -11.84
N SER A 465 -0.39 38.01 -12.10
CA SER A 465 0.08 37.04 -11.12
C SER A 465 1.02 36.04 -11.77
N GLU A 466 2.07 35.68 -11.02
CA GLU A 466 3.00 34.62 -11.36
C GLU A 466 2.37 33.21 -11.26
N GLN A 467 1.14 33.07 -10.74
CA GLN A 467 0.46 31.78 -10.72
C GLN A 467 0.23 31.27 -12.14
N LEU A 468 0.50 29.99 -12.41
CA LEU A 468 0.41 29.42 -13.75
C LEU A 468 -0.96 29.66 -14.36
N PHE A 469 -2.05 29.31 -13.68
CA PHE A 469 -3.39 29.56 -14.20
C PHE A 469 -3.91 30.93 -13.76
N VAL A 470 -4.32 31.75 -14.72
CA VAL A 470 -4.93 33.07 -14.51
C VAL A 470 -6.31 33.15 -15.16
N CYS A 471 -7.21 33.96 -14.60
CA CYS A 471 -8.55 34.16 -15.15
C CYS A 471 -8.49 34.69 -16.59
N HIS A 472 -9.18 34.01 -17.53
CA HIS A 472 -9.15 34.34 -18.96
C HIS A 472 -10.11 35.46 -19.39
N GLY A 473 -10.98 35.96 -18.51
CA GLY A 473 -11.98 36.97 -18.85
C GLY A 473 -12.72 37.53 -17.64
N GLY A 474 -13.63 38.47 -17.90
CA GLY A 474 -14.34 39.22 -16.86
C GLY A 474 -13.46 40.24 -16.13
N PRO A 475 -13.96 40.83 -15.03
CA PRO A 475 -13.24 41.88 -14.29
C PRO A 475 -11.93 41.40 -13.65
N ASN A 476 -11.79 40.09 -13.44
CA ASN A 476 -10.60 39.48 -12.85
C ASN A 476 -9.59 39.00 -13.90
N ARG A 477 -9.72 39.39 -15.17
CA ARG A 477 -8.84 38.92 -16.26
C ARG A 477 -7.37 39.18 -15.87
N GLY A 478 -6.54 38.13 -15.92
CA GLY A 478 -5.13 38.21 -15.54
C GLY A 478 -4.81 37.88 -14.09
N CYS A 479 -5.80 37.95 -13.18
CA CYS A 479 -5.62 37.62 -11.78
C CYS A 479 -5.44 36.11 -11.56
N ALA A 480 -4.84 35.73 -10.43
CA ALA A 480 -4.68 34.35 -10.01
C ALA A 480 -6.02 33.59 -9.99
N LEU A 481 -6.05 32.43 -10.65
CA LEU A 481 -7.21 31.54 -10.67
C LEU A 481 -7.40 30.82 -9.33
N SER A 482 -8.64 30.79 -8.83
CA SER A 482 -8.95 30.01 -7.63
C SER A 482 -8.94 28.50 -7.90
N LYS A 483 -8.61 27.72 -6.86
CA LYS A 483 -8.67 26.24 -6.90
C LYS A 483 -10.04 25.71 -7.35
N GLN A 484 -11.12 26.36 -6.92
CA GLN A 484 -12.48 25.97 -7.30
C GLN A 484 -12.74 26.22 -8.80
N ARG A 485 -12.30 27.38 -9.32
CA ARG A 485 -12.46 27.67 -10.75
C ARG A 485 -11.61 26.74 -11.62
N LEU A 486 -10.38 26.41 -11.20
CA LEU A 486 -9.57 25.40 -11.89
C LEU A 486 -10.25 24.03 -11.90
N SER A 487 -10.87 23.64 -10.78
CA SER A 487 -11.67 22.41 -10.72
C SER A 487 -12.83 22.45 -11.72
N HIS A 488 -13.49 23.58 -11.89
CA HIS A 488 -14.56 23.73 -12.87
C HIS A 488 -14.03 23.65 -14.31
N TRP A 489 -12.90 24.30 -14.63
CA TRP A 489 -12.30 24.19 -15.96
C TRP A 489 -12.04 22.75 -16.40
N VAL A 490 -11.57 21.89 -15.49
CA VAL A 490 -11.36 20.47 -15.79
C VAL A 490 -12.68 19.72 -16.01
N VAL A 491 -13.73 20.06 -15.25
CA VAL A 491 -15.06 19.46 -15.42
C VAL A 491 -15.69 19.94 -16.73
N ASP A 492 -15.66 21.24 -16.99
CA ASP A 492 -16.17 21.87 -18.20
C ASP A 492 -15.46 21.34 -19.45
N ALA A 493 -14.14 21.08 -19.38
CA ALA A 493 -13.39 20.44 -20.45
C ALA A 493 -13.98 19.06 -20.83
N ILE A 494 -14.30 18.23 -19.83
CA ILE A 494 -14.92 16.90 -20.04
C ILE A 494 -16.35 17.07 -20.57
N THR A 495 -17.15 17.95 -19.97
CA THR A 495 -18.53 18.20 -20.38
C THR A 495 -18.62 18.71 -21.82
N HIS A 496 -17.76 19.66 -22.20
CA HIS A 496 -17.69 20.18 -23.55
C HIS A 496 -17.18 19.13 -24.56
N ALA A 497 -16.24 18.28 -24.18
CA ALA A 497 -15.80 17.17 -25.02
C ALA A 497 -16.95 16.21 -25.38
N TYR A 498 -17.79 15.85 -24.40
CA TYR A 498 -18.98 15.04 -24.65
C TYR A 498 -19.97 15.73 -25.59
N GLY A 499 -20.24 17.02 -25.37
CA GLY A 499 -21.10 17.80 -26.25
C GLY A 499 -20.58 17.87 -27.68
N ALA A 500 -19.27 18.06 -27.86
CA ALA A 500 -18.62 18.08 -29.17
C ALA A 500 -18.72 16.73 -29.89
N SER A 501 -18.72 15.62 -29.15
CA SER A 501 -18.93 14.27 -29.69
C SER A 501 -20.41 13.86 -29.82
N GLY A 502 -21.36 14.80 -29.66
CA GLY A 502 -22.80 14.52 -29.76
C GLY A 502 -23.34 13.61 -28.66
N ARG A 503 -22.63 13.46 -27.53
CA ARG A 503 -23.04 12.61 -26.41
C ARG A 503 -23.56 13.43 -25.23
N PRO A 504 -24.52 12.90 -24.44
CA PRO A 504 -24.98 13.60 -23.24
C PRO A 504 -23.84 13.75 -22.23
N PRO A 505 -23.79 14.87 -21.49
CA PRO A 505 -22.74 15.11 -20.52
C PRO A 505 -22.81 14.06 -19.39
N PRO A 506 -21.66 13.50 -18.96
CA PRO A 506 -21.65 12.47 -17.94
C PRO A 506 -22.13 13.01 -16.60
N SER A 507 -22.86 12.18 -15.85
CA SER A 507 -23.33 12.55 -14.52
C SER A 507 -22.22 12.38 -13.48
N GLY A 508 -22.12 13.33 -12.54
CA GLY A 508 -21.21 13.21 -11.39
C GLY A 508 -19.72 13.40 -11.70
N VAL A 509 -19.37 14.06 -12.82
CA VAL A 509 -17.97 14.42 -13.12
C VAL A 509 -17.41 15.31 -12.01
N ARG A 510 -16.21 14.97 -11.55
CA ARG A 510 -15.45 15.77 -10.58
C ARG A 510 -14.02 15.90 -11.09
N CYS A 511 -13.40 17.06 -10.90
CA CYS A 511 -11.97 17.23 -11.23
C CYS A 511 -11.10 16.13 -10.58
N HIS A 512 -11.38 15.75 -9.33
CA HIS A 512 -10.63 14.69 -8.63
C HIS A 512 -10.71 13.31 -9.30
N SER A 513 -11.69 13.07 -10.17
CA SER A 513 -11.82 11.80 -10.91
C SER A 513 -10.74 11.60 -11.96
N THR A 514 -10.12 12.67 -12.48
CA THR A 514 -8.98 12.56 -13.42
C THR A 514 -7.83 11.75 -12.84
N ARG A 515 -7.60 11.86 -11.52
CA ARG A 515 -6.59 11.07 -10.83
C ARG A 515 -6.87 9.58 -10.91
N SER A 516 -8.11 9.17 -10.63
CA SER A 516 -8.51 7.76 -10.73
C SER A 516 -8.41 7.24 -12.16
N VAL A 517 -8.89 8.03 -13.13
CA VAL A 517 -8.87 7.68 -14.56
C VAL A 517 -7.44 7.56 -15.07
N ALA A 518 -6.60 8.59 -14.90
CA ALA A 518 -5.20 8.60 -15.33
C ALA A 518 -4.42 7.41 -14.78
N THR A 519 -4.47 7.22 -13.45
CA THR A 519 -3.68 6.18 -12.79
C THR A 519 -4.18 4.77 -13.10
N SER A 520 -5.49 4.59 -13.35
CA SER A 520 -6.03 3.29 -13.77
C SER A 520 -5.66 2.96 -15.21
N TRP A 521 -5.64 3.94 -16.11
CA TRP A 521 -5.13 3.76 -17.48
C TRP A 521 -3.63 3.45 -17.51
N ALA A 522 -2.83 4.15 -16.70
CA ALA A 522 -1.41 3.85 -16.55
C ALA A 522 -1.18 2.42 -16.05
N ALA A 523 -1.93 1.99 -15.04
CA ALA A 523 -1.86 0.62 -14.53
C ALA A 523 -2.29 -0.41 -15.59
N LEU A 524 -3.36 -0.14 -16.36
CA LEU A 524 -3.80 -1.02 -17.45
C LEU A 524 -2.73 -1.16 -18.54
N ARG A 525 -1.95 -0.10 -18.79
CA ARG A 525 -0.84 -0.08 -19.76
C ARG A 525 0.49 -0.60 -19.19
N GLY A 526 0.49 -1.20 -18.00
CA GLY A 526 1.67 -1.85 -17.43
C GLY A 526 2.67 -0.91 -16.75
N VAL A 527 2.31 0.35 -16.47
CA VAL A 527 3.18 1.25 -15.70
C VAL A 527 3.32 0.70 -14.27
N PRO A 528 4.55 0.57 -13.72
CA PRO A 528 4.76 0.07 -12.36
C PRO A 528 3.98 0.87 -11.30
N LEU A 529 3.42 0.18 -10.31
CA LEU A 529 2.60 0.82 -9.26
C LEU A 529 3.39 1.84 -8.45
N GLU A 530 4.69 1.62 -8.28
CA GLU A 530 5.61 2.52 -7.61
C GLU A 530 5.71 3.85 -8.36
N ALA A 531 5.82 3.81 -9.69
CA ALA A 531 5.86 4.99 -10.54
C ALA A 531 4.51 5.74 -10.52
N ILE A 532 3.40 5.00 -10.56
CA ILE A 532 2.05 5.58 -10.42
C ILE A 532 1.89 6.27 -9.05
N CYS A 533 2.32 5.62 -7.97
CA CYS A 533 2.26 6.18 -6.62
C CYS A 533 3.16 7.41 -6.48
N ALA A 534 4.36 7.39 -7.06
CA ALA A 534 5.28 8.52 -7.08
C ALA A 534 4.68 9.73 -7.81
N ALA A 535 4.10 9.53 -8.99
CA ALA A 535 3.44 10.59 -9.76
C ALA A 535 2.24 11.18 -8.99
N ALA A 536 1.37 10.32 -8.46
CA ALA A 536 0.16 10.72 -7.75
C ALA A 536 0.42 11.18 -6.29
N SER A 537 1.66 11.11 -5.79
CA SER A 537 2.03 11.42 -4.39
C SER A 537 1.26 10.57 -3.38
N TRP A 538 1.29 9.25 -3.57
CA TRP A 538 0.76 8.24 -2.66
C TRP A 538 1.90 7.49 -1.96
N ALA A 539 1.80 7.36 -0.64
CA ALA A 539 2.82 6.67 0.15
C ALA A 539 2.82 5.14 -0.03
N THR A 540 1.68 4.56 -0.42
CA THR A 540 1.55 3.10 -0.57
C THR A 540 0.65 2.73 -1.76
N PRO A 541 0.93 1.61 -2.45
CA PRO A 541 0.05 1.06 -3.49
C PRO A 541 -1.37 0.77 -2.99
N GLY A 542 -1.54 0.49 -1.70
CA GLY A 542 -2.84 0.31 -1.07
C GLY A 542 -3.78 1.52 -1.21
N THR A 543 -3.23 2.73 -1.32
CA THR A 543 -4.03 3.94 -1.58
C THR A 543 -4.65 3.90 -2.97
N PHE A 544 -3.86 3.51 -3.97
CA PHE A 544 -4.34 3.33 -5.34
C PHE A 544 -5.42 2.24 -5.39
N THR A 545 -5.09 1.02 -4.96
CA THR A 545 -5.98 -0.14 -5.12
C THR A 545 -7.31 0.01 -4.39
N ARG A 546 -7.32 0.65 -3.22
CA ARG A 546 -8.53 0.81 -2.41
C ARG A 546 -9.42 1.98 -2.82
N PHE A 547 -8.82 3.11 -3.21
CA PHE A 547 -9.56 4.38 -3.35
C PHE A 547 -9.58 4.95 -4.76
N TYR A 548 -8.65 4.57 -5.63
CA TYR A 548 -8.49 5.20 -6.95
C TYR A 548 -8.59 4.23 -8.13
N ARG A 549 -8.28 2.95 -7.93
CA ARG A 549 -8.41 1.92 -8.97
C ARG A 549 -9.86 1.77 -9.38
N ILE A 550 -10.11 2.09 -10.64
CA ILE A 550 -11.37 1.88 -11.35
C ILE A 550 -11.11 0.99 -12.56
N ASN A 551 -12.15 0.28 -13.02
CA ASN A 551 -12.07 -0.55 -14.20
C ASN A 551 -12.21 0.32 -15.44
N VAL A 552 -11.09 0.60 -16.10
CA VAL A 552 -11.03 1.35 -17.37
C VAL A 552 -10.86 0.45 -18.59
N ALA A 553 -10.84 -0.87 -18.39
CA ALA A 553 -10.96 -1.78 -19.53
C ALA A 553 -12.37 -1.65 -20.09
N ASP A 554 -12.47 -1.59 -21.42
CA ASP A 554 -13.76 -1.65 -22.10
C ASP A 554 -14.53 -2.90 -21.67
N HIS A 555 -15.85 -2.86 -21.82
CA HIS A 555 -16.68 -4.06 -21.68
C HIS A 555 -16.11 -5.15 -22.59
N CYS A 556 -15.37 -6.10 -22.00
CA CYS A 556 -14.99 -7.31 -22.71
C CYS A 556 -16.29 -7.97 -23.19
N PRO A 557 -16.44 -8.27 -24.49
CA PRO A 557 -17.66 -8.84 -25.05
C PRO A 557 -17.83 -10.32 -24.67
N MET A 558 -17.41 -10.75 -23.47
CA MET A 558 -17.83 -12.05 -22.94
C MET A 558 -19.36 -12.13 -22.77
N ALA A 559 -20.05 -11.00 -22.66
CA ALA A 559 -21.52 -10.97 -22.72
C ALA A 559 -22.07 -11.32 -24.12
N ALA A 560 -21.29 -11.14 -25.19
CA ALA A 560 -21.66 -11.59 -26.54
C ALA A 560 -21.36 -13.08 -26.74
N VAL A 561 -20.32 -13.62 -26.08
CA VAL A 561 -19.97 -15.05 -26.08
C VAL A 561 -20.98 -15.89 -25.28
N LEU A 562 -21.66 -15.30 -24.30
CA LEU A 562 -22.66 -15.97 -23.44
C LEU A 562 -24.10 -15.86 -23.94
N ARG A 563 -24.36 -15.27 -25.12
CA ARG A 563 -25.69 -15.37 -25.74
C ARG A 563 -25.76 -16.72 -26.44
N PRO A 564 -26.68 -17.63 -26.05
CA PRO A 564 -26.91 -18.84 -26.83
C PRO A 564 -27.27 -18.41 -28.26
N SER A 565 -26.62 -19.03 -29.24
CA SER A 565 -27.02 -18.89 -30.64
C SER A 565 -28.51 -19.20 -30.73
N SER A 566 -29.33 -18.22 -31.12
CA SER A 566 -30.68 -18.49 -31.57
C SER A 566 -30.56 -19.52 -32.68
N ALA A 567 -31.05 -20.72 -32.42
CA ALA A 567 -31.18 -21.76 -33.42
C ALA A 567 -32.01 -21.19 -34.57
N ASP A 568 -31.50 -21.39 -35.79
CA ASP A 568 -32.24 -21.22 -37.02
C ASP A 568 -33.54 -22.02 -36.93
N SER A 569 -34.65 -21.33 -36.73
CA SER A 569 -35.96 -21.80 -37.16
C SER A 569 -36.02 -21.59 -38.67
N LYS A 570 -35.62 -22.63 -39.42
CA LYS A 570 -36.05 -22.82 -40.81
C LYS A 570 -37.28 -23.73 -40.80
N GLU A 571 -38.31 -23.27 -41.51
CA GLU A 571 -39.31 -24.12 -42.15
C GLU A 571 -38.65 -25.21 -43.01
#